data_AF-S6GPW7-F1
#
_entry.id   AF-S6GPW7-F1
#
_cell.length_a   1.000
_cell.length_b   1.000
_cell.length_c   1.000
_cell.angle_alpha   90.00
_cell.angle_beta   90.00
_cell.angle_gamma   90.00
#
_symmetry.space_group_name_H-M   'P 1'
#
loop_
_entity.id
_entity.type
_entity.pdbx_description
1 polymer ?
#
loop_
_entity_poly.entity_id
_entity_poly.type
_entity_poly.pdbx_seq_one_letter_code
_entity_poly.pdbx_strand_id
1 'polypeptide(L)'
;MEFRFLLLMLITALSSCASDKSPLDYYLIQAQLHTISVLPEEQQSIKIIALLDSNPIYSYEIVKYLLRSKIVPNGTIKRIVKQKNISINQISSNVGASPVVITPLFHSASITINPVILAPHYYLQYKQKGNMDWKPSLKFYHDSISDSFTTSIFSLIENTDYEIRISKDKQFNQSMSYIFTTKTIPHFSDNNTFLLSNIYHGGTLDLVKLDISGSKNNWVRIIGDKNTVISTTDSSNSAINIGSNSYIYFENITINGGGRNAISSNKSHHLWFNGCNISNWGRKAHHYRGGKAYAEVNSDKAINYDSAFSLIRTGVVTIENCLVYSPRTKANAWKNGHPKGANAVLVDASHPIPAFQGQIVIRENRFFGTDKHRFNDIIESRRNGSPYGGFVRDSAIYNNYLAFSNDDIIEIDGSQSNILVYNNEIEQGFVGISAIPNRRGPSFIFNNHIHNLGDQYNNSWAAIKLGGLVSRPAGKVFIFNNLIISDSNGIASAKFGNDSTFWLEAWSNIIIVNGYKKNFFGYSVLEKSPFFINKYHNNLVFNCYLNLGLIKVKYNHTFTQNNHISLPFEILDLKSKNAIFDSVEMDSAIIKFSDKSGFIKMNDICELFDFFNLN
;
A
#
# COMPACT_ATOMS: atom_id res chain seq x y z
N MET A 1 -8.50 41.90 -29.34
CA MET A 1 -7.71 42.08 -28.11
C MET A 1 -8.61 41.98 -26.87
N GLU A 2 -9.85 42.45 -26.93
CA GLU A 2 -10.83 42.45 -25.83
C GLU A 2 -11.30 41.04 -25.36
N PHE A 3 -11.38 40.04 -26.23
CA PHE A 3 -11.80 38.68 -25.83
C PHE A 3 -10.78 37.96 -24.93
N ARG A 4 -9.48 38.26 -25.07
CA ARG A 4 -8.43 37.72 -24.18
C ARG A 4 -8.49 38.34 -22.80
N PHE A 5 -8.88 39.62 -22.71
CA PHE A 5 -9.02 40.33 -21.43
C PHE A 5 -10.27 39.87 -20.67
N LEU A 6 -11.38 39.63 -21.37
CA LEU A 6 -12.60 39.08 -20.76
C LEU A 6 -12.39 37.65 -20.23
N LEU A 7 -11.67 36.81 -20.98
CA LEU A 7 -11.33 35.45 -20.54
C LEU A 7 -10.38 35.47 -19.34
N LEU A 8 -9.40 36.38 -19.32
CA LEU A 8 -8.52 36.54 -18.17
C LEU A 8 -9.31 36.96 -16.92
N MET A 9 -10.22 37.93 -17.04
CA MET A 9 -11.06 38.38 -15.92
C MET A 9 -12.05 37.32 -15.43
N LEU A 10 -12.62 36.49 -16.33
CA LEU A 10 -13.46 35.37 -15.91
C LEU A 10 -12.66 34.31 -15.14
N ILE A 11 -11.41 34.06 -15.56
CA ILE A 11 -10.48 33.14 -14.92
C ILE A 11 -10.04 33.68 -13.53
N THR A 12 -9.85 35.00 -13.37
CA THR A 12 -9.57 35.63 -12.06
C THR A 12 -10.82 35.75 -11.17
N ALA A 13 -12.02 35.85 -11.73
CA ALA A 13 -13.25 35.86 -10.94
C ALA A 13 -13.61 34.45 -10.41
N LEU A 14 -13.26 33.40 -11.17
CA LEU A 14 -13.41 32.00 -10.73
C LEU A 14 -12.35 31.58 -9.70
N SER A 15 -11.20 32.27 -9.64
CA SER A 15 -10.11 31.94 -8.71
C SER A 15 -10.37 32.37 -7.26
N SER A 16 -11.30 33.29 -7.01
CA SER A 16 -11.64 33.76 -5.65
C SER A 16 -12.69 32.90 -4.94
N CYS A 17 -13.34 31.96 -5.65
CA CYS A 17 -14.41 31.11 -5.08
C CYS A 17 -14.01 29.63 -4.90
N ALA A 18 -12.84 29.19 -5.40
CA ALA A 18 -12.43 27.79 -5.35
C ALA A 18 -11.31 27.56 -4.33
N SER A 19 -11.65 27.06 -3.15
CA SER A 19 -10.68 26.64 -2.12
C SER A 19 -9.86 25.39 -2.50
N ASP A 20 -10.13 24.78 -3.65
CA ASP A 20 -9.35 23.70 -4.24
C ASP A 20 -9.03 24.11 -5.70
N LYS A 21 -7.74 24.25 -6.01
CA LYS A 21 -7.19 24.73 -7.31
C LYS A 21 -7.57 23.88 -8.55
N SER A 22 -8.35 22.82 -8.40
CA SER A 22 -8.58 21.81 -9.45
C SER A 22 -9.33 22.29 -10.71
N PRO A 23 -10.29 23.23 -10.67
CA PRO A 23 -10.94 23.70 -11.90
C PRO A 23 -10.01 24.59 -12.74
N LEU A 24 -9.21 25.43 -12.08
CA LEU A 24 -8.33 26.41 -12.73
C LEU A 24 -7.19 25.72 -13.49
N ASP A 25 -6.55 24.73 -12.87
CA ASP A 25 -5.49 23.94 -13.48
C ASP A 25 -6.00 23.21 -14.73
N TYR A 26 -7.24 22.69 -14.69
CA TYR A 26 -7.88 22.07 -15.85
C TYR A 26 -8.07 23.06 -17.01
N TYR A 27 -8.59 24.27 -16.76
CA TYR A 27 -8.76 25.28 -17.81
C TYR A 27 -7.43 25.75 -18.41
N LEU A 28 -6.38 25.88 -17.58
CA LEU A 28 -5.04 26.23 -18.05
C LEU A 28 -4.45 25.14 -18.95
N ILE A 29 -4.61 23.87 -18.57
CA ILE A 29 -4.22 22.72 -19.38
C ILE A 29 -4.98 22.70 -20.71
N GLN A 30 -6.29 22.95 -20.69
CA GLN A 30 -7.12 23.05 -21.90
C GLN A 30 -6.64 24.16 -22.85
N ALA A 31 -6.30 25.33 -22.31
CA ALA A 31 -5.75 26.43 -23.10
C ALA A 31 -4.41 26.06 -23.74
N GLN A 32 -3.51 25.42 -22.99
CA GLN A 32 -2.23 24.92 -23.51
C GLN A 32 -2.43 23.89 -24.62
N LEU A 33 -3.36 22.95 -24.45
CA LEU A 33 -3.71 21.94 -25.46
C LEU A 33 -4.23 22.56 -26.75
N HIS A 34 -5.01 23.65 -26.67
CA HIS A 34 -5.45 24.37 -27.85
C HIS A 34 -4.29 25.02 -28.61
N THR A 35 -3.29 25.57 -27.91
CA THR A 35 -2.10 26.13 -28.57
C THR A 35 -1.19 25.07 -29.22
N ILE A 36 -1.32 23.80 -28.84
CA ILE A 36 -0.56 22.71 -29.47
C ILE A 36 -1.11 22.42 -30.88
N SER A 37 -2.41 22.65 -31.12
CA SER A 37 -3.06 22.38 -32.41
C SER A 37 -2.46 23.11 -33.61
N VAL A 38 -1.87 24.28 -33.36
CA VAL A 38 -1.33 25.17 -34.40
C VAL A 38 0.15 24.95 -34.68
N LEU A 39 0.79 23.97 -34.04
CA LEU A 39 2.21 23.69 -34.18
C LEU A 39 2.49 22.60 -35.22
N PRO A 40 3.68 22.60 -35.84
CA PRO A 40 4.17 21.46 -36.60
C PRO A 40 4.21 20.18 -35.76
N GLU A 41 3.95 19.01 -36.37
CA GLU A 41 3.81 17.72 -35.65
C GLU A 41 5.02 17.37 -34.76
N GLU A 42 6.24 17.68 -35.20
CA GLU A 42 7.45 17.47 -34.41
C GLU A 42 7.46 18.29 -33.11
N GLN A 43 6.97 19.53 -33.17
CA GLN A 43 6.85 20.42 -32.00
C GLN A 43 5.65 20.05 -31.12
N GLN A 44 4.58 19.50 -31.70
CA GLN A 44 3.43 18.99 -30.94
C GLN A 44 3.90 17.90 -29.96
N SER A 45 4.71 16.96 -30.44
CA SER A 45 5.22 15.85 -29.61
C SER A 45 6.01 16.35 -28.40
N ILE A 46 6.93 17.29 -28.62
CA ILE A 46 7.76 17.89 -27.56
C ILE A 46 6.89 18.62 -26.55
N LYS A 47 5.95 19.45 -27.00
CA LYS A 47 5.07 20.20 -26.09
C LYS A 47 4.13 19.30 -25.29
N ILE A 48 3.60 18.23 -25.89
CA ILE A 48 2.76 17.27 -25.16
C ILE A 48 3.57 16.56 -24.09
N ILE A 49 4.81 16.13 -24.39
CA ILE A 49 5.69 15.50 -23.39
C ILE A 49 5.96 16.47 -22.24
N ALA A 50 6.33 17.72 -22.53
CA ALA A 50 6.56 18.74 -21.50
C ALA A 50 5.31 19.03 -20.66
N LEU A 51 4.13 19.02 -21.29
CA LEU A 51 2.84 19.18 -20.61
C LEU A 51 2.56 18.03 -19.64
N LEU A 52 2.79 16.78 -20.07
CA LEU A 52 2.64 15.59 -19.22
C LEU A 52 3.64 15.58 -18.06
N ASP A 53 4.89 15.99 -18.30
CA ASP A 53 5.94 16.06 -17.27
C ASP A 53 5.66 17.11 -16.20
N SER A 54 5.09 18.24 -16.59
CA SER A 54 4.70 19.30 -15.66
C SER A 54 3.38 19.02 -14.95
N ASN A 55 2.55 18.11 -15.48
CA ASN A 55 1.23 17.77 -14.96
C ASN A 55 1.03 16.25 -14.85
N PRO A 56 1.87 15.53 -14.09
CA PRO A 56 1.84 14.08 -14.05
C PRO A 56 0.52 13.53 -13.50
N ILE A 57 -0.11 14.24 -12.55
CA ILE A 57 -1.42 13.86 -11.98
C ILE A 57 -2.56 13.96 -13.01
N TYR A 58 -2.42 14.81 -14.03
CA TYR A 58 -3.43 15.02 -15.09
C TYR A 58 -3.10 14.27 -16.39
N SER A 59 -2.09 13.38 -16.36
CA SER A 59 -1.57 12.73 -17.56
C SER A 59 -2.64 11.93 -18.32
N TYR A 60 -3.55 11.28 -17.61
CA TYR A 60 -4.62 10.48 -18.25
C TYR A 60 -5.72 11.37 -18.82
N GLU A 61 -6.10 12.45 -18.13
CA GLU A 61 -7.09 13.43 -18.61
C GLU A 61 -6.58 14.13 -19.87
N ILE A 62 -5.31 14.55 -19.88
CA ILE A 62 -4.66 15.16 -21.05
C ILE A 62 -4.71 14.21 -22.24
N VAL A 63 -4.31 12.95 -22.06
CA VAL A 63 -4.31 11.95 -23.14
C VAL A 63 -5.73 11.65 -23.63
N LYS A 64 -6.71 11.49 -22.73
CA LYS A 64 -8.12 11.29 -23.07
C LYS A 64 -8.66 12.47 -23.89
N TYR A 65 -8.33 13.70 -23.51
CA TYR A 65 -8.72 14.89 -24.26
C TYR A 65 -8.09 14.93 -25.66
N LEU A 66 -6.79 14.66 -25.78
CA LEU A 66 -6.10 14.62 -27.07
C LEU A 66 -6.73 13.59 -28.03
N LEU A 67 -7.05 12.39 -27.53
CA LEU A 67 -7.71 11.34 -28.30
C LEU A 67 -9.13 11.73 -28.75
N ARG A 68 -9.90 12.40 -27.89
CA ARG A 68 -11.28 12.83 -28.19
C ARG A 68 -11.34 14.01 -29.15
N SER A 69 -10.49 15.01 -28.93
CA SER A 69 -10.47 16.26 -29.70
C SER A 69 -9.93 16.10 -31.11
N LYS A 70 -9.14 15.04 -31.37
CA LYS A 70 -8.47 14.78 -32.65
C LYS A 70 -7.56 15.93 -33.11
N ILE A 71 -7.13 16.78 -32.18
CA ILE A 71 -6.23 17.90 -32.43
C ILE A 71 -4.83 17.42 -32.87
N VAL A 72 -4.43 16.23 -32.43
CA VAL A 72 -3.12 15.63 -32.70
C VAL A 72 -3.34 14.25 -33.33
N PRO A 73 -2.53 13.82 -34.32
CA PRO A 73 -2.65 12.49 -34.92
C PRO A 73 -2.57 11.37 -33.87
N ASN A 74 -3.49 10.40 -33.95
CA ASN A 74 -3.53 9.26 -33.03
C ASN A 74 -2.22 8.46 -32.99
N GLY A 75 -1.49 8.36 -34.10
CA GLY A 75 -0.18 7.71 -34.15
C GLY A 75 0.85 8.40 -33.24
N THR A 76 0.86 9.73 -33.25
CA THR A 76 1.72 10.54 -32.38
C THR A 76 1.34 10.39 -30.91
N ILE A 77 0.05 10.42 -30.59
CA ILE A 77 -0.43 10.15 -29.22
C ILE A 77 0.01 8.74 -28.76
N LYS A 78 -0.18 7.70 -29.57
CA LYS A 78 0.21 6.31 -29.26
C LYS A 78 1.71 6.16 -28.96
N ARG A 79 2.56 6.89 -29.69
CA ARG A 79 4.01 6.91 -29.46
C ARG A 79 4.34 7.57 -28.12
N ILE A 80 3.73 8.71 -27.82
CA ILE A 80 3.93 9.45 -26.57
C ILE A 80 3.48 8.63 -25.36
N VAL A 81 2.28 8.06 -25.38
CA VAL A 81 1.77 7.27 -24.24
C VAL A 81 2.62 6.02 -23.96
N LYS A 82 3.16 5.39 -25.01
CA LYS A 82 4.12 4.28 -24.86
C LYS A 82 5.42 4.76 -24.20
N GLN A 83 5.95 5.89 -24.64
CA GLN A 83 7.15 6.50 -24.06
C GLN A 83 6.95 6.91 -22.58
N LYS A 84 5.77 7.42 -22.23
CA LYS A 84 5.42 7.91 -20.89
C LYS A 84 4.80 6.83 -19.98
N ASN A 85 4.74 5.58 -20.43
CA ASN A 85 4.12 4.46 -19.69
C ASN A 85 2.66 4.71 -19.26
N ILE A 86 1.91 5.48 -20.04
CA ILE A 86 0.49 5.78 -19.80
C ILE A 86 -0.35 4.70 -20.49
N SER A 87 -1.23 4.04 -19.74
CA SER A 87 -2.16 3.05 -20.33
C SER A 87 -3.33 3.76 -21.01
N ILE A 88 -3.52 3.51 -22.32
CA ILE A 88 -4.67 4.03 -23.08
C ILE A 88 -5.86 3.07 -23.16
N ASN A 89 -5.65 1.79 -22.88
CA ASN A 89 -6.76 0.86 -22.76
C ASN A 89 -7.48 1.19 -21.45
N GLN A 90 -8.81 1.36 -21.51
CA GLN A 90 -9.63 1.42 -20.30
C GLN A 90 -9.35 0.14 -19.53
N ILE A 91 -8.63 0.29 -18.41
CA ILE A 91 -8.64 -0.74 -17.40
C ILE A 91 -10.02 -0.61 -16.81
N SER A 92 -10.91 -1.54 -17.17
CA SER A 92 -12.27 -1.55 -16.66
C SER A 92 -12.22 -1.37 -15.14
N SER A 93 -12.78 -0.25 -14.65
CA SER A 93 -13.42 -0.27 -13.33
C SER A 93 -14.41 -1.43 -13.37
N ASN A 94 -14.69 -2.06 -12.24
CA ASN A 94 -15.68 -3.12 -12.16
C ASN A 94 -16.95 -2.70 -12.90
N VAL A 95 -17.14 -3.21 -14.14
CA VAL A 95 -18.38 -3.06 -14.90
C VAL A 95 -19.34 -4.08 -14.31
N GLY A 96 -19.71 -3.87 -13.05
CA GLY A 96 -21.02 -4.26 -12.59
C GLY A 96 -22.03 -3.26 -13.15
N ALA A 97 -23.27 -3.68 -13.34
CA ALA A 97 -24.36 -2.78 -13.73
C ALA A 97 -24.65 -1.68 -12.68
N SER A 98 -24.09 -1.80 -11.47
CA SER A 98 -24.32 -0.85 -10.39
C SER A 98 -23.45 0.42 -10.54
N PRO A 99 -24.04 1.61 -10.35
CA PRO A 99 -23.28 2.87 -10.34
C PRO A 99 -22.29 2.99 -9.18
N VAL A 100 -22.49 2.24 -8.10
CA VAL A 100 -21.62 2.20 -6.92
C VAL A 100 -21.24 0.77 -6.62
N VAL A 101 -19.94 0.55 -6.40
CA VAL A 101 -19.36 -0.73 -6.01
C VAL A 101 -18.82 -0.61 -4.60
N ILE A 102 -19.28 -1.50 -3.72
CA ILE A 102 -18.85 -1.59 -2.32
C ILE A 102 -18.11 -2.92 -2.17
N THR A 103 -16.84 -2.86 -1.78
CA THR A 103 -16.02 -4.04 -1.48
C THR A 103 -15.78 -4.10 0.02
N PRO A 104 -16.57 -4.87 0.79
CA PRO A 104 -16.35 -5.01 2.23
C PRO A 104 -15.13 -5.88 2.53
N LEU A 105 -14.32 -5.42 3.49
CA LEU A 105 -13.34 -6.21 4.22
C LEU A 105 -13.83 -6.39 5.66
N PHE A 106 -12.95 -6.85 6.56
CA PHE A 106 -13.30 -7.11 7.98
C PHE A 106 -13.56 -5.83 8.78
N HIS A 107 -12.62 -4.89 8.74
CA HIS A 107 -12.68 -3.63 9.50
C HIS A 107 -12.72 -2.38 8.62
N SER A 108 -13.03 -2.57 7.34
CA SER A 108 -13.05 -1.50 6.35
C SER A 108 -13.93 -1.85 5.16
N ALA A 109 -14.31 -0.86 4.38
CA ALA A 109 -15.00 -1.06 3.11
C ALA A 109 -14.52 -0.05 2.08
N SER A 110 -14.15 -0.53 0.90
CA SER A 110 -13.80 0.31 -0.24
C SER A 110 -15.06 0.68 -1.01
N ILE A 111 -15.21 1.96 -1.33
CA ILE A 111 -16.39 2.52 -1.99
C ILE A 111 -15.94 3.16 -3.29
N THR A 112 -16.41 2.64 -4.43
CA THR A 112 -16.08 3.14 -5.76
C THR A 112 -17.35 3.57 -6.50
N ILE A 113 -17.38 4.81 -6.99
CA ILE A 113 -18.43 5.36 -7.86
C ILE A 113 -17.94 5.25 -9.30
N ASN A 114 -18.69 4.53 -10.13
CA ASN A 114 -18.38 4.31 -11.53
C ASN A 114 -18.61 5.59 -12.37
N PRO A 115 -17.90 5.76 -13.51
CA PRO A 115 -17.94 6.96 -14.36
C PRO A 115 -19.31 7.35 -14.92
N VAL A 116 -20.34 6.51 -14.77
CA VAL A 116 -21.71 6.80 -15.24
C VAL A 116 -22.36 7.93 -14.41
N ILE A 117 -21.89 8.17 -13.18
CA ILE A 117 -22.34 9.30 -12.37
C ILE A 117 -21.19 10.32 -12.27
N LEU A 118 -21.25 11.39 -13.06
CA LEU A 118 -20.26 12.46 -12.98
C LEU A 118 -20.74 13.61 -12.07
N ALA A 119 -19.85 14.02 -11.18
CA ALA A 119 -19.91 15.23 -10.37
C ALA A 119 -18.45 15.66 -10.10
N PRO A 120 -18.19 16.96 -9.88
CA PRO A 120 -16.84 17.40 -9.53
C PRO A 120 -16.38 16.80 -8.19
N HIS A 121 -17.32 16.57 -7.26
CA HIS A 121 -17.05 16.03 -5.93
C HIS A 121 -18.18 15.14 -5.44
N TYR A 122 -17.83 14.20 -4.57
CA TYR A 122 -18.76 13.36 -3.81
C TYR A 122 -18.41 13.40 -2.32
N TYR A 123 -19.44 13.27 -1.49
CA TYR A 123 -19.36 13.14 -0.04
C TYR A 123 -20.00 11.83 0.38
N LEU A 124 -19.41 11.19 1.37
CA LEU A 124 -19.87 9.92 1.92
C LEU A 124 -20.01 10.05 3.43
N GLN A 125 -21.13 9.54 3.92
CA GLN A 125 -21.36 9.31 5.35
C GLN A 125 -21.79 7.86 5.54
N TYR A 126 -21.46 7.32 6.71
CA TYR A 126 -21.78 5.95 7.08
C TYR A 126 -22.23 5.86 8.54
N LYS A 127 -22.97 4.81 8.85
CA LYS A 127 -23.33 4.45 10.22
C LYS A 127 -23.56 2.96 10.32
N GLN A 128 -23.37 2.39 11.50
CA GLN A 128 -23.82 1.03 11.76
C GLN A 128 -25.35 0.99 11.66
N LYS A 129 -25.89 -0.07 11.06
CA LYS A 129 -27.34 -0.24 10.91
C LYS A 129 -28.01 -0.23 12.29
N GLY A 130 -29.11 0.51 12.41
CA GLY A 130 -29.80 0.75 13.67
C GLY A 130 -29.28 1.95 14.49
N ASN A 131 -28.08 2.47 14.20
CA ASN A 131 -27.62 3.72 14.81
C ASN A 131 -28.27 4.94 14.13
N MET A 132 -28.34 6.05 14.86
CA MET A 132 -28.87 7.32 14.35
C MET A 132 -27.76 8.24 13.81
N ASP A 133 -26.55 8.16 14.38
CA ASP A 133 -25.46 9.10 14.10
C ASP A 133 -24.68 8.74 12.84
N TRP A 134 -24.74 9.65 11.85
CA TRP A 134 -23.93 9.58 10.64
C TRP A 134 -22.51 10.06 10.90
N LYS A 135 -21.53 9.24 10.54
CA LYS A 135 -20.11 9.58 10.58
C LYS A 135 -19.60 9.97 9.19
N PRO A 136 -18.73 10.99 9.08
CA PRO A 136 -18.09 11.33 7.81
C PRO A 136 -17.03 10.30 7.43
N SER A 137 -16.77 10.13 6.13
CA SER A 137 -15.59 9.40 5.62
C SER A 137 -14.51 10.36 5.09
N LEU A 138 -13.36 9.81 4.70
CA LEU A 138 -12.41 10.53 3.84
C LEU A 138 -13.05 10.93 2.51
N LYS A 139 -12.59 12.06 1.96
CA LYS A 139 -12.99 12.54 0.63
C LYS A 139 -12.68 11.48 -0.43
N PHE A 140 -13.50 11.43 -1.47
CA PHE A 140 -13.22 10.60 -2.64
C PHE A 140 -11.96 11.09 -3.37
N TYR A 141 -11.17 10.13 -3.81
CA TYR A 141 -10.06 10.29 -4.73
C TYR A 141 -10.54 9.95 -6.15
N HIS A 142 -10.15 10.75 -7.14
CA HIS A 142 -10.44 10.47 -8.54
C HIS A 142 -9.33 9.60 -9.14
N ASP A 143 -9.66 8.36 -9.51
CA ASP A 143 -8.79 7.50 -10.30
C ASP A 143 -8.89 7.91 -11.78
N SER A 144 -7.98 8.76 -12.23
CA SER A 144 -7.92 9.25 -13.61
C SER A 144 -7.78 8.13 -14.67
N ILE A 145 -7.36 6.92 -14.28
CA ILE A 145 -7.25 5.79 -15.20
C ILE A 145 -8.64 5.23 -15.52
N SER A 146 -9.38 4.82 -14.49
CA SER A 146 -10.74 4.27 -14.66
C SER A 146 -11.84 5.32 -14.75
N ASP A 147 -11.51 6.59 -14.47
CA ASP A 147 -12.45 7.70 -14.35
C ASP A 147 -13.50 7.48 -13.24
N SER A 148 -13.10 6.77 -12.18
CA SER A 148 -13.94 6.47 -11.02
C SER A 148 -13.55 7.34 -9.83
N PHE A 149 -14.49 7.50 -8.90
CA PHE A 149 -14.23 8.13 -7.60
C PHE A 149 -14.19 7.05 -6.54
N THR A 150 -13.10 6.94 -5.80
CA THR A 150 -12.92 5.90 -4.79
C THR A 150 -12.48 6.43 -3.44
N THR A 151 -12.92 5.79 -2.37
CA THR A 151 -12.48 6.03 -0.99
C THR A 151 -12.59 4.74 -0.18
N SER A 152 -12.17 4.78 1.08
CA SER A 152 -12.35 3.68 2.02
C SER A 152 -12.87 4.19 3.36
N ILE A 153 -13.77 3.42 3.97
CA ILE A 153 -14.20 3.59 5.36
C ILE A 153 -13.34 2.66 6.23
N PHE A 154 -12.87 3.14 7.37
CA PHE A 154 -12.02 2.39 8.30
C PHE A 154 -12.70 2.18 9.65
N SER A 155 -12.09 1.36 10.51
CA SER A 155 -12.53 1.13 11.89
C SER A 155 -13.97 0.62 11.99
N LEU A 156 -14.36 -0.23 11.05
CA LEU A 156 -15.63 -0.95 11.08
C LEU A 156 -15.52 -2.19 11.99
N ILE A 157 -16.66 -2.66 12.48
CA ILE A 157 -16.77 -3.90 13.23
C ILE A 157 -16.94 -5.05 12.24
N GLU A 158 -16.28 -6.17 12.48
CA GLU A 158 -16.41 -7.40 11.67
C GLU A 158 -17.85 -7.93 11.71
N ASN A 159 -18.30 -8.63 10.65
CA ASN A 159 -19.64 -9.24 10.57
C ASN A 159 -20.80 -8.29 10.95
N THR A 160 -20.75 -7.04 10.51
CA THR A 160 -21.68 -5.99 10.95
C THR A 160 -22.29 -5.29 9.75
N ASP A 161 -23.60 -5.06 9.81
CA ASP A 161 -24.34 -4.29 8.81
C ASP A 161 -24.08 -2.78 8.97
N TYR A 162 -23.78 -2.13 7.85
CA TYR A 162 -23.59 -0.69 7.76
C TYR A 162 -24.50 -0.09 6.68
N GLU A 163 -24.99 1.11 6.97
CA GLU A 163 -25.68 1.97 6.01
C GLU A 163 -24.71 3.06 5.56
N ILE A 164 -24.71 3.35 4.26
CA ILE A 164 -23.99 4.49 3.68
C ILE A 164 -24.94 5.39 2.91
N ARG A 165 -24.59 6.67 2.86
CA ARG A 165 -25.20 7.63 1.95
C ARG A 165 -24.14 8.44 1.20
N ILE A 166 -24.36 8.63 -0.09
CA ILE A 166 -23.46 9.35 -0.99
C ILE A 166 -24.21 10.54 -1.60
N SER A 167 -23.62 11.74 -1.53
CA SER A 167 -24.18 12.95 -2.13
C SER A 167 -23.13 13.74 -2.94
N LYS A 168 -23.58 14.58 -3.87
CA LYS A 168 -22.79 15.60 -4.57
C LYS A 168 -22.65 16.89 -3.74
N ASP A 169 -23.48 17.06 -2.71
CA ASP A 169 -23.52 18.21 -1.81
C ASP A 169 -23.23 17.79 -0.36
N LYS A 170 -22.64 18.70 0.43
CA LYS A 170 -22.27 18.42 1.83
C LYS A 170 -23.46 18.32 2.78
N GLN A 171 -24.62 18.85 2.39
CA GLN A 171 -25.84 18.88 3.21
C GLN A 171 -26.62 17.57 3.08
N PHE A 172 -26.25 16.71 2.11
CA PHE A 172 -26.93 15.46 1.79
C PHE A 172 -28.41 15.65 1.44
N ASN A 173 -28.76 16.78 0.80
CA ASN A 173 -30.14 17.09 0.41
C ASN A 173 -30.72 16.05 -0.56
N GLN A 174 -29.88 15.52 -1.45
CA GLN A 174 -30.18 14.36 -2.29
C GLN A 174 -29.05 13.34 -2.12
N SER A 175 -29.39 12.10 -1.76
CA SER A 175 -28.38 11.07 -1.57
C SER A 175 -28.82 9.70 -2.07
N MET A 176 -27.84 8.93 -2.54
CA MET A 176 -27.99 7.51 -2.82
C MET A 176 -27.63 6.74 -1.55
N SER A 177 -28.46 5.79 -1.16
CA SER A 177 -28.24 4.99 0.06
C SER A 177 -27.99 3.53 -0.29
N TYR A 178 -27.07 2.90 0.44
CA TYR A 178 -26.72 1.49 0.27
C TYR A 178 -26.49 0.82 1.62
N ILE A 179 -26.62 -0.50 1.65
CA ILE A 179 -26.33 -1.33 2.81
C ILE A 179 -25.26 -2.35 2.41
N PHE A 180 -24.33 -2.62 3.31
CA PHE A 180 -23.37 -3.72 3.17
C PHE A 180 -23.07 -4.34 4.52
N THR A 181 -22.55 -5.56 4.50
CA THR A 181 -22.06 -6.26 5.69
C THR A 181 -20.55 -6.42 5.57
N THR A 182 -19.81 -6.12 6.64
CA THR A 182 -18.36 -6.41 6.68
C THR A 182 -18.10 -7.91 6.60
N LYS A 183 -16.91 -8.27 6.10
CA LYS A 183 -16.52 -9.66 5.92
C LYS A 183 -16.49 -10.40 7.26
N THR A 184 -16.71 -11.71 7.21
CA THR A 184 -16.59 -12.65 8.34
C THR A 184 -16.04 -13.98 7.82
N ILE A 185 -15.77 -14.93 8.71
CA ILE A 185 -15.40 -16.31 8.37
C ILE A 185 -16.47 -16.94 7.45
N PRO A 186 -16.09 -17.66 6.37
CA PRO A 186 -17.06 -18.25 5.48
C PRO A 186 -17.81 -19.40 6.14
N HIS A 187 -18.91 -19.80 5.53
CA HIS A 187 -19.69 -20.95 5.97
C HIS A 187 -19.11 -22.26 5.41
N PHE A 188 -19.10 -23.28 6.27
CA PHE A 188 -18.69 -24.65 5.95
C PHE A 188 -19.80 -25.63 6.37
N SER A 189 -19.88 -26.77 5.70
CA SER A 189 -20.65 -27.93 6.17
C SER A 189 -19.70 -29.03 6.63
N ASP A 190 -20.18 -29.90 7.53
CA ASP A 190 -19.38 -31.03 8.03
C ASP A 190 -18.93 -31.95 6.88
N ASN A 191 -19.79 -32.18 5.89
CA ASN A 191 -19.49 -32.97 4.69
C ASN A 191 -18.41 -32.37 3.79
N ASN A 192 -18.04 -31.11 4.00
CA ASN A 192 -17.00 -30.40 3.25
C ASN A 192 -15.77 -30.09 4.09
N THR A 193 -15.59 -30.83 5.19
CA THR A 193 -14.45 -30.71 6.10
C THR A 193 -13.56 -31.95 6.01
N PHE A 194 -12.28 -31.75 5.72
CA PHE A 194 -11.26 -32.79 5.66
C PHE A 194 -10.27 -32.64 6.81
N LEU A 195 -10.00 -33.72 7.53
CA LEU A 195 -8.82 -33.81 8.37
C LEU A 195 -7.60 -34.04 7.48
N LEU A 196 -6.55 -33.26 7.68
CA LEU A 196 -5.32 -33.38 6.90
C LEU A 196 -4.75 -34.80 6.98
N SER A 197 -4.79 -35.43 8.15
CA SER A 197 -4.36 -36.81 8.39
C SER A 197 -5.02 -37.83 7.47
N ASN A 198 -6.23 -37.55 6.97
CA ASN A 198 -7.00 -38.46 6.14
C ASN A 198 -6.67 -38.31 4.65
N ILE A 199 -6.16 -37.15 4.24
CA ILE A 199 -5.90 -36.81 2.82
C ILE A 199 -4.41 -36.66 2.50
N TYR A 200 -3.56 -36.62 3.52
CA TYR A 200 -2.12 -36.46 3.37
C TYR A 200 -1.38 -37.77 3.61
N HIS A 201 -0.63 -38.22 2.61
CA HIS A 201 0.11 -39.49 2.64
C HIS A 201 1.60 -39.33 2.33
N GLY A 202 2.15 -38.14 2.57
CA GLY A 202 3.55 -37.80 2.29
C GLY A 202 3.75 -37.06 0.95
N GLY A 203 4.87 -36.35 0.84
CA GLY A 203 5.17 -35.54 -0.34
C GLY A 203 4.31 -34.28 -0.43
N THR A 204 3.98 -33.84 -1.65
CA THR A 204 3.16 -32.65 -1.90
C THR A 204 1.68 -32.96 -1.68
N LEU A 205 0.97 -32.15 -0.89
CA LEU A 205 -0.49 -32.13 -0.86
C LEU A 205 -1.00 -31.42 -2.13
N ASP A 206 -1.47 -32.19 -3.11
CA ASP A 206 -1.87 -31.70 -4.43
C ASP A 206 -3.40 -31.68 -4.56
N LEU A 207 -4.02 -30.53 -4.28
CA LEU A 207 -5.48 -30.39 -4.26
C LEU A 207 -6.10 -30.53 -5.66
N VAL A 208 -5.33 -30.28 -6.72
CA VAL A 208 -5.78 -30.52 -8.09
C VAL A 208 -5.97 -32.00 -8.35
N LYS A 209 -5.03 -32.84 -7.88
CA LYS A 209 -5.11 -34.30 -8.03
C LYS A 209 -6.16 -34.94 -7.13
N LEU A 210 -6.38 -34.36 -5.96
CA LEU A 210 -7.41 -34.79 -5.03
C LEU A 210 -8.82 -34.29 -5.40
N ASP A 211 -8.93 -33.44 -6.42
CA ASP A 211 -10.17 -32.77 -6.83
C ASP A 211 -10.87 -32.03 -5.66
N ILE A 212 -10.07 -31.39 -4.81
CA ILE A 212 -10.56 -30.66 -3.64
C ILE A 212 -10.71 -29.17 -4.00
N SER A 213 -11.96 -28.73 -4.14
CA SER A 213 -12.35 -27.32 -4.32
C SER A 213 -13.74 -27.10 -3.73
N GLY A 214 -14.00 -25.90 -3.21
CA GLY A 214 -15.30 -25.52 -2.66
C GLY A 214 -16.15 -24.70 -3.62
N SER A 215 -17.21 -24.11 -3.07
CA SER A 215 -18.07 -23.14 -3.74
C SER A 215 -18.38 -21.95 -2.83
N LYS A 216 -18.95 -20.88 -3.39
CA LYS A 216 -19.36 -19.69 -2.63
C LYS A 216 -20.22 -19.99 -1.40
N ASN A 217 -21.10 -21.00 -1.51
CA ASN A 217 -22.07 -21.33 -0.46
C ASN A 217 -21.62 -22.48 0.44
N ASN A 218 -20.54 -23.18 0.07
CA ASN A 218 -20.00 -24.29 0.83
C ASN A 218 -18.49 -24.37 0.57
N TRP A 219 -17.72 -23.69 1.41
CA TRP A 219 -16.26 -23.74 1.34
C TRP A 219 -15.78 -25.10 1.80
N VAL A 220 -14.66 -25.55 1.23
CA VAL A 220 -13.93 -26.70 1.79
C VAL A 220 -13.12 -26.23 2.98
N ARG A 221 -13.16 -26.96 4.09
CA ARG A 221 -12.28 -26.75 5.25
C ARG A 221 -11.27 -27.90 5.34
N ILE A 222 -9.98 -27.60 5.41
CA ILE A 222 -8.91 -28.57 5.63
C ILE A 222 -8.27 -28.26 6.99
N ILE A 223 -8.40 -29.19 7.93
CA ILE A 223 -7.96 -29.02 9.31
C ILE A 223 -6.70 -29.84 9.54
N GLY A 224 -5.61 -29.16 9.86
CA GLY A 224 -4.35 -29.77 10.28
C GLY A 224 -4.35 -30.16 11.75
N ASP A 225 -3.32 -30.91 12.11
CA ASP A 225 -3.02 -31.29 13.48
C ASP A 225 -1.49 -31.29 13.70
N LYS A 226 -1.05 -31.35 14.96
CA LYS A 226 0.37 -31.27 15.31
C LYS A 226 1.19 -32.50 14.89
N ASN A 227 0.55 -33.63 14.65
CA ASN A 227 1.19 -34.89 14.28
C ASN A 227 1.32 -35.05 12.77
N THR A 228 0.47 -34.36 11.99
CA THR A 228 0.47 -34.39 10.53
C THR A 228 1.20 -33.17 9.95
N VAL A 229 2.52 -33.28 9.79
CA VAL A 229 3.36 -32.24 9.18
C VAL A 229 3.50 -32.49 7.68
N ILE A 230 3.14 -31.50 6.85
CA ILE A 230 3.40 -31.57 5.41
C ILE A 230 4.89 -31.32 5.18
N SER A 231 5.58 -32.32 4.66
CA SER A 231 7.01 -32.25 4.32
C SER A 231 7.25 -32.80 2.92
N THR A 232 8.21 -32.20 2.21
CA THR A 232 8.52 -32.56 0.83
C THR A 232 10.01 -32.63 0.56
N THR A 233 10.37 -33.33 -0.51
CA THR A 233 11.72 -33.38 -1.04
C THR A 233 12.13 -32.06 -1.71
N ASP A 234 13.43 -31.86 -1.88
CA ASP A 234 14.00 -30.66 -2.53
C ASP A 234 13.54 -30.50 -4.00
N SER A 235 13.12 -31.59 -4.66
CA SER A 235 12.61 -31.60 -6.03
C SER A 235 11.16 -31.10 -6.18
N SER A 236 10.41 -30.97 -5.09
CA SER A 236 9.01 -30.53 -5.14
C SER A 236 8.89 -29.04 -5.50
N ASN A 237 7.91 -28.67 -6.33
CA ASN A 237 7.65 -27.24 -6.56
C ASN A 237 7.04 -26.58 -5.30
N SER A 238 6.09 -27.25 -4.65
CA SER A 238 5.51 -26.77 -3.39
C SER A 238 5.13 -27.88 -2.42
N ALA A 239 4.94 -27.54 -1.14
CA ALA A 239 4.40 -28.45 -0.14
C ALA A 239 2.88 -28.64 -0.31
N ILE A 240 2.16 -27.55 -0.58
CA ILE A 240 0.76 -27.57 -1.00
C ILE A 240 0.66 -26.99 -2.40
N ASN A 241 0.05 -27.73 -3.32
CA ASN A 241 -0.31 -27.25 -4.66
C ASN A 241 -1.83 -27.07 -4.73
N ILE A 242 -2.28 -25.81 -4.82
CA ILE A 242 -3.70 -25.46 -4.93
C ILE A 242 -4.13 -25.41 -6.40
N GLY A 243 -3.21 -25.10 -7.32
CA GLY A 243 -3.54 -24.86 -8.72
C GLY A 243 -4.48 -23.66 -8.88
N SER A 244 -5.62 -23.87 -9.54
CA SER A 244 -6.70 -22.88 -9.69
C SER A 244 -7.90 -23.13 -8.78
N ASN A 245 -7.80 -24.10 -7.85
CA ASN A 245 -8.91 -24.45 -6.96
C ASN A 245 -9.23 -23.29 -6.00
N SER A 246 -10.47 -23.21 -5.55
CA SER A 246 -11.01 -22.00 -4.90
C SER A 246 -12.03 -22.34 -3.83
N TYR A 247 -12.35 -21.37 -2.95
CA TYR A 247 -13.24 -21.54 -1.79
C TYR A 247 -12.73 -22.60 -0.81
N ILE A 248 -11.48 -22.42 -0.36
CA ILE A 248 -10.77 -23.35 0.52
C ILE A 248 -10.28 -22.61 1.75
N TYR A 249 -10.56 -23.16 2.91
CA TYR A 249 -10.11 -22.70 4.22
C TYR A 249 -9.16 -23.73 4.82
N PHE A 250 -7.93 -23.30 5.08
CA PHE A 250 -6.91 -24.09 5.74
C PHE A 250 -6.82 -23.65 7.19
N GLU A 251 -6.82 -24.61 8.10
CA GLU A 251 -6.77 -24.37 9.54
C GLU A 251 -5.65 -25.17 10.19
N ASN A 252 -4.78 -24.50 10.95
CA ASN A 252 -3.75 -25.15 11.77
C ASN A 252 -2.83 -26.09 10.99
N ILE A 253 -2.51 -25.76 9.74
CA ILE A 253 -1.62 -26.56 8.88
C ILE A 253 -0.16 -26.30 9.28
N THR A 254 0.58 -27.37 9.57
CA THR A 254 2.03 -27.29 9.80
C THR A 254 2.78 -27.76 8.56
N ILE A 255 3.69 -26.91 8.05
CA ILE A 255 4.54 -27.20 6.90
C ILE A 255 6.00 -27.07 7.31
N ASN A 256 6.78 -28.11 7.03
CA ASN A 256 8.23 -28.11 7.12
C ASN A 256 8.79 -28.60 5.78
N GLY A 257 8.98 -27.67 4.84
CA GLY A 257 9.42 -28.01 3.49
C GLY A 257 8.72 -27.20 2.40
N GLY A 258 8.75 -27.76 1.19
CA GLY A 258 8.36 -27.09 -0.06
C GLY A 258 9.60 -26.70 -0.86
N GLY A 259 9.95 -27.51 -1.88
CA GLY A 259 11.21 -27.38 -2.62
C GLY A 259 11.45 -25.98 -3.18
N ARG A 260 10.41 -25.31 -3.69
CA ARG A 260 10.45 -23.88 -4.04
C ARG A 260 9.52 -23.01 -3.18
N ASN A 261 8.28 -23.43 -2.98
CA ASN A 261 7.29 -22.69 -2.18
C ASN A 261 6.70 -23.58 -1.10
N ALA A 262 6.24 -23.03 0.03
CA ALA A 262 5.43 -23.84 0.94
C ALA A 262 4.04 -24.07 0.34
N ILE A 263 3.35 -22.99 -0.01
CA ILE A 263 2.00 -23.01 -0.59
C ILE A 263 2.05 -22.28 -1.93
N SER A 264 1.50 -22.90 -2.98
CA SER A 264 1.40 -22.27 -4.29
C SER A 264 -0.01 -22.30 -4.86
N SER A 265 -0.41 -21.17 -5.44
CA SER A 265 -1.69 -20.97 -6.15
C SER A 265 -1.46 -20.20 -7.45
N ASN A 266 -2.26 -20.50 -8.47
CA ASN A 266 -2.21 -19.89 -9.78
C ASN A 266 -3.61 -19.71 -10.35
N LYS A 267 -4.07 -18.46 -10.49
CA LYS A 267 -5.45 -18.14 -10.89
C LYS A 267 -6.50 -18.75 -9.95
N SER A 268 -6.18 -18.87 -8.67
CA SER A 268 -7.14 -19.25 -7.63
C SER A 268 -7.88 -18.02 -7.11
N HIS A 269 -8.96 -18.24 -6.37
CA HIS A 269 -9.58 -17.20 -5.56
C HIS A 269 -10.30 -17.76 -4.33
N HIS A 270 -10.68 -16.89 -3.40
CA HIS A 270 -11.40 -17.28 -2.19
C HIS A 270 -10.62 -18.34 -1.40
N LEU A 271 -9.41 -17.98 -1.01
CA LEU A 271 -8.55 -18.83 -0.17
C LEU A 271 -8.44 -18.21 1.22
N TRP A 272 -8.42 -19.04 2.24
CA TRP A 272 -8.24 -18.61 3.61
C TRP A 272 -7.22 -19.51 4.30
N PHE A 273 -6.23 -18.92 4.94
CA PHE A 273 -5.21 -19.60 5.72
C PHE A 273 -5.25 -19.06 7.14
N ASN A 274 -5.63 -19.88 8.10
CA ASN A 274 -5.73 -19.51 9.51
C ASN A 274 -4.85 -20.43 10.35
N GLY A 275 -3.93 -19.86 11.14
CA GLY A 275 -3.14 -20.64 12.09
C GLY A 275 -2.04 -21.51 11.45
N CYS A 276 -1.64 -21.24 10.20
CA CYS A 276 -0.59 -22.04 9.56
C CYS A 276 0.79 -21.77 10.19
N ASN A 277 1.59 -22.81 10.37
CA ASN A 277 2.97 -22.74 10.84
C ASN A 277 3.91 -23.26 9.75
N ILE A 278 4.70 -22.37 9.15
CA ILE A 278 5.48 -22.66 7.95
C ILE A 278 6.96 -22.37 8.19
N SER A 279 7.80 -23.37 7.96
CA SER A 279 9.25 -23.23 7.96
C SER A 279 9.92 -24.10 6.89
N ASN A 280 11.22 -23.87 6.66
CA ASN A 280 12.09 -24.73 5.85
C ASN A 280 11.68 -24.90 4.37
N TRP A 281 11.00 -23.91 3.78
CA TRP A 281 10.68 -23.87 2.35
C TRP A 281 11.81 -23.23 1.53
N GLY A 282 11.71 -23.32 0.20
CA GLY A 282 12.59 -22.62 -0.75
C GLY A 282 13.86 -23.38 -1.08
N ARG A 283 14.43 -23.19 -2.26
CA ARG A 283 15.53 -24.03 -2.77
C ARG A 283 16.76 -23.93 -1.88
N LYS A 284 17.51 -25.04 -1.74
CA LYS A 284 18.81 -25.04 -1.08
C LYS A 284 19.85 -24.34 -1.95
N ALA A 285 20.74 -23.59 -1.33
CA ALA A 285 21.88 -23.00 -2.00
C ALA A 285 23.07 -23.98 -1.98
N HIS A 286 23.51 -24.45 -3.14
CA HIS A 286 24.74 -25.25 -3.26
C HIS A 286 25.95 -24.42 -3.68
N HIS A 287 25.73 -23.15 -4.08
CA HIS A 287 26.80 -22.28 -4.52
C HIS A 287 26.47 -20.80 -4.27
N TYR A 288 27.49 -19.99 -3.99
CA TYR A 288 27.35 -18.55 -3.80
C TYR A 288 28.28 -17.78 -4.73
N ARG A 289 27.76 -16.76 -5.43
CA ARG A 289 28.57 -15.83 -6.25
C ARG A 289 28.22 -14.39 -5.94
N GLY A 290 29.25 -13.59 -5.64
CA GLY A 290 29.07 -12.19 -5.26
C GLY A 290 28.05 -12.02 -4.12
N GLY A 291 28.05 -12.93 -3.14
CA GLY A 291 27.11 -12.92 -2.01
C GLY A 291 25.68 -13.39 -2.30
N LYS A 292 25.35 -13.80 -3.52
CA LYS A 292 24.03 -14.31 -3.91
C LYS A 292 24.01 -15.83 -3.92
N ALA A 293 22.91 -16.42 -3.47
CA ALA A 293 22.69 -17.86 -3.45
C ALA A 293 22.26 -18.38 -4.83
N TYR A 294 22.78 -19.53 -5.23
CA TYR A 294 22.43 -20.26 -6.45
C TYR A 294 22.14 -21.71 -6.10
N ALA A 295 21.14 -22.27 -6.79
CA ALA A 295 20.79 -23.68 -6.62
C ALA A 295 21.94 -24.58 -7.09
N GLU A 296 22.63 -24.23 -8.19
CA GLU A 296 23.74 -25.01 -8.72
C GLU A 296 24.88 -24.12 -9.21
N VAL A 297 26.08 -24.68 -9.36
CA VAL A 297 27.26 -23.96 -9.91
C VAL A 297 26.96 -23.37 -11.29
N ASN A 298 26.20 -24.06 -12.14
CA ASN A 298 25.90 -23.61 -13.50
C ASN A 298 24.57 -22.85 -13.64
N SER A 299 23.87 -22.53 -12.53
CA SER A 299 22.62 -21.76 -12.59
C SER A 299 22.88 -20.35 -13.13
N ASP A 300 22.09 -19.86 -14.10
CA ASP A 300 22.20 -18.50 -14.63
C ASP A 300 21.61 -17.43 -13.68
N LYS A 301 20.68 -17.84 -12.82
CA LYS A 301 19.91 -16.97 -11.92
C LYS A 301 20.10 -17.38 -10.46
N ALA A 302 20.30 -16.37 -9.63
CA ALA A 302 20.27 -16.54 -8.18
C ALA A 302 18.87 -16.99 -7.73
N ILE A 303 18.82 -17.74 -6.63
CA ILE A 303 17.57 -18.11 -5.96
C ILE A 303 16.82 -16.83 -5.59
N ASN A 304 15.57 -16.76 -6.01
CA ASN A 304 14.67 -15.64 -5.75
C ASN A 304 13.21 -16.08 -5.89
N TYR A 305 12.31 -15.40 -5.19
CA TYR A 305 10.86 -15.63 -5.23
C TYR A 305 10.46 -17.03 -4.73
N ASP A 306 11.17 -17.51 -3.71
CA ASP A 306 10.84 -18.74 -3.03
C ASP A 306 9.98 -18.39 -1.81
N SER A 307 8.69 -18.72 -1.86
CA SER A 307 7.68 -18.09 -1.01
C SER A 307 6.99 -19.06 -0.09
N ALA A 308 6.71 -18.66 1.16
CA ALA A 308 5.80 -19.44 1.99
C ALA A 308 4.39 -19.41 1.37
N PHE A 309 3.92 -18.25 0.95
CA PHE A 309 2.69 -18.08 0.17
C PHE A 309 3.01 -17.50 -1.21
N SER A 310 2.95 -18.33 -2.25
CA SER A 310 3.08 -17.88 -3.64
C SER A 310 1.70 -17.71 -4.28
N LEU A 311 1.24 -16.45 -4.38
CA LEU A 311 -0.08 -16.09 -4.89
C LEU A 311 0.03 -15.53 -6.31
N ILE A 312 0.00 -16.40 -7.31
CA ILE A 312 0.17 -15.98 -8.71
C ILE A 312 -1.18 -15.76 -9.36
N ARG A 313 -1.45 -14.53 -9.81
CA ARG A 313 -2.73 -14.10 -10.41
C ARG A 313 -3.93 -14.54 -9.57
N THR A 314 -3.80 -14.51 -8.25
CA THR A 314 -4.73 -15.08 -7.28
C THR A 314 -5.28 -13.95 -6.40
N GLY A 315 -6.59 -13.92 -6.15
CA GLY A 315 -7.21 -12.84 -5.37
C GLY A 315 -8.36 -13.31 -4.48
N VAL A 316 -8.89 -12.42 -3.65
CA VAL A 316 -9.82 -12.77 -2.56
C VAL A 316 -9.15 -13.79 -1.62
N VAL A 317 -8.08 -13.39 -0.95
CA VAL A 317 -7.29 -14.26 -0.06
C VAL A 317 -7.25 -13.66 1.34
N THR A 318 -7.35 -14.49 2.37
CA THR A 318 -7.08 -14.10 3.76
C THR A 318 -5.97 -14.99 4.32
N ILE A 319 -4.91 -14.37 4.82
CA ILE A 319 -3.83 -15.03 5.56
C ILE A 319 -3.86 -14.43 6.96
N GLU A 320 -4.22 -15.23 7.95
CA GLU A 320 -4.35 -14.78 9.33
C GLU A 320 -3.78 -15.75 10.35
N ASN A 321 -3.35 -15.21 11.49
CA ASN A 321 -2.80 -15.99 12.62
C ASN A 321 -1.67 -16.95 12.22
N CYS A 322 -0.98 -16.68 11.11
CA CYS A 322 0.07 -17.55 10.60
C CYS A 322 1.44 -17.17 11.16
N LEU A 323 2.28 -18.18 11.33
CA LEU A 323 3.67 -18.08 11.73
C LEU A 323 4.57 -18.53 10.56
N VAL A 324 5.42 -17.64 10.06
CA VAL A 324 6.32 -17.90 8.92
C VAL A 324 7.74 -17.48 9.26
N TYR A 325 8.67 -18.42 9.24
CA TYR A 325 10.05 -18.19 9.66
C TYR A 325 11.01 -19.21 9.06
N SER A 326 12.30 -18.89 9.03
CA SER A 326 13.38 -19.81 8.65
C SER A 326 13.16 -20.51 7.29
N PRO A 327 13.15 -19.77 6.16
CA PRO A 327 13.33 -20.39 4.86
C PRO A 327 14.66 -21.17 4.82
N ARG A 328 14.85 -22.06 3.84
CA ARG A 328 16.13 -22.83 3.71
C ARG A 328 17.31 -21.94 3.35
N THR A 329 17.06 -20.91 2.55
CA THR A 329 18.11 -20.03 2.01
C THR A 329 17.79 -18.58 2.31
N LYS A 330 18.74 -17.89 2.94
CA LYS A 330 18.66 -16.46 3.21
C LYS A 330 18.84 -15.61 1.96
N ALA A 331 18.31 -14.39 1.98
CA ALA A 331 18.59 -13.41 0.94
C ALA A 331 19.96 -12.74 1.11
N ASN A 332 20.50 -12.21 0.01
CA ASN A 332 21.62 -11.28 0.07
C ASN A 332 21.17 -9.86 0.46
N ALA A 333 22.04 -9.07 1.08
CA ALA A 333 21.80 -7.63 1.26
C ALA A 333 22.25 -6.79 0.06
N TRP A 334 21.87 -5.51 0.08
CA TRP A 334 22.17 -4.50 -0.93
C TRP A 334 23.67 -4.31 -1.24
N LYS A 335 24.56 -4.57 -0.27
CA LYS A 335 26.02 -4.58 -0.48
C LYS A 335 26.45 -5.52 -1.62
N ASN A 336 25.66 -6.57 -1.85
CA ASN A 336 25.89 -7.59 -2.87
C ASN A 336 25.00 -7.37 -4.12
N GLY A 337 24.43 -6.16 -4.28
CA GLY A 337 23.41 -5.81 -5.26
C GLY A 337 21.98 -6.07 -4.76
N HIS A 338 20.98 -5.78 -5.59
CA HIS A 338 19.56 -5.95 -5.23
C HIS A 338 19.32 -7.30 -4.54
N PRO A 339 18.72 -7.30 -3.33
CA PRO A 339 18.37 -8.51 -2.61
C PRO A 339 17.61 -9.51 -3.47
N LYS A 340 18.01 -10.76 -3.33
CA LYS A 340 17.37 -11.93 -3.93
C LYS A 340 17.33 -13.04 -2.90
N GLY A 341 16.18 -13.67 -2.73
CA GLY A 341 16.01 -14.76 -1.79
C GLY A 341 14.55 -15.15 -1.58
N ALA A 342 14.28 -15.71 -0.42
CA ALA A 342 12.95 -16.10 -0.01
C ALA A 342 12.16 -14.93 0.60
N ASN A 343 10.85 -14.98 0.43
CA ASN A 343 9.86 -14.08 1.03
C ASN A 343 8.81 -14.88 1.80
N ALA A 344 8.05 -14.23 2.68
CA ALA A 344 6.91 -14.87 3.34
C ALA A 344 5.72 -14.90 2.38
N VAL A 345 5.42 -13.80 1.70
CA VAL A 345 4.30 -13.70 0.76
C VAL A 345 4.78 -13.08 -0.55
N LEU A 346 4.48 -13.72 -1.68
CA LEU A 346 4.63 -13.16 -3.01
C LEU A 346 3.26 -12.93 -3.64
N VAL A 347 2.92 -11.67 -3.93
CA VAL A 347 1.59 -11.29 -4.37
C VAL A 347 1.59 -10.84 -5.84
N ASP A 348 0.80 -11.53 -6.65
CA ASP A 348 0.26 -11.06 -7.92
C ASP A 348 -1.26 -11.23 -7.88
N ALA A 349 -1.99 -10.19 -7.47
CA ALA A 349 -3.45 -10.24 -7.35
C ALA A 349 -4.19 -9.92 -8.67
N SER A 350 -3.49 -9.99 -9.81
CA SER A 350 -4.04 -9.74 -11.15
C SER A 350 -4.80 -10.95 -11.72
N HIS A 351 -5.81 -11.39 -10.98
CA HIS A 351 -6.71 -12.47 -11.39
C HIS A 351 -7.34 -12.19 -12.78
N PRO A 352 -7.45 -13.18 -13.69
CA PRO A 352 -8.03 -13.00 -15.02
C PRO A 352 -9.49 -12.48 -15.00
N ILE A 353 -10.28 -12.90 -14.02
CA ILE A 353 -11.65 -12.43 -13.80
C ILE A 353 -11.59 -11.17 -12.93
N PRO A 354 -12.04 -9.99 -13.40
CA PRO A 354 -11.96 -8.73 -12.68
C PRO A 354 -12.56 -8.79 -11.27
N ALA A 355 -13.71 -9.44 -11.09
CA ALA A 355 -14.39 -9.55 -9.80
C ALA A 355 -13.52 -10.17 -8.68
N PHE A 356 -12.52 -10.98 -9.05
CA PHE A 356 -11.62 -11.65 -8.10
C PHE A 356 -10.24 -11.03 -8.03
N GLN A 357 -10.02 -9.85 -8.63
CA GLN A 357 -8.76 -9.12 -8.48
C GLN A 357 -8.67 -8.47 -7.09
N GLY A 358 -7.45 -8.43 -6.56
CA GLY A 358 -7.16 -7.82 -5.26
C GLY A 358 -7.78 -8.57 -4.10
N GLN A 359 -8.29 -7.85 -3.10
CA GLN A 359 -8.94 -8.42 -1.91
C GLN A 359 -8.03 -9.40 -1.15
N ILE A 360 -6.74 -9.06 -1.05
CA ILE A 360 -5.78 -9.78 -0.23
C ILE A 360 -5.80 -9.17 1.16
N VAL A 361 -6.06 -9.99 2.18
CA VAL A 361 -6.01 -9.60 3.58
C VAL A 361 -4.90 -10.38 4.26
N ILE A 362 -3.92 -9.67 4.83
CA ILE A 362 -2.83 -10.26 5.60
C ILE A 362 -2.94 -9.67 7.00
N ARG A 363 -3.44 -10.44 7.98
CA ARG A 363 -3.71 -9.92 9.32
C ARG A 363 -3.21 -10.80 10.46
N GLU A 364 -2.83 -10.21 11.58
CA GLU A 364 -2.58 -10.96 12.82
C GLU A 364 -1.48 -12.04 12.67
N ASN A 365 -0.55 -11.84 11.74
CA ASN A 365 0.51 -12.80 11.47
C ASN A 365 1.82 -12.42 12.16
N ARG A 366 2.71 -13.40 12.30
CA ARG A 366 4.11 -13.21 12.70
C ARG A 366 5.02 -13.76 11.61
N PHE A 367 5.60 -12.88 10.82
CA PHE A 367 6.54 -13.24 9.76
C PHE A 367 7.91 -12.66 10.07
N PHE A 368 8.88 -13.51 10.39
CA PHE A 368 10.19 -13.03 10.83
C PHE A 368 11.34 -13.94 10.42
N GLY A 369 12.46 -13.31 10.09
CA GLY A 369 13.75 -13.96 9.94
C GLY A 369 14.57 -13.88 11.23
N THR A 370 15.89 -13.94 11.06
CA THR A 370 16.87 -13.63 12.12
C THR A 370 17.97 -12.78 11.53
N ASP A 371 18.83 -12.17 12.35
CA ASP A 371 19.98 -11.39 11.85
C ASP A 371 20.85 -12.12 10.83
N LYS A 372 21.02 -13.44 11.03
CA LYS A 372 21.84 -14.29 10.16
C LYS A 372 21.06 -14.90 9.00
N HIS A 373 19.73 -14.85 9.04
CA HIS A 373 18.84 -15.52 8.10
C HIS A 373 17.61 -14.64 7.79
N ARG A 374 17.82 -13.67 6.89
CA ARG A 374 16.83 -12.64 6.52
C ARG A 374 16.09 -12.97 5.23
N PHE A 375 14.87 -12.46 5.10
CA PHE A 375 14.12 -12.44 3.84
C PHE A 375 14.75 -11.47 2.83
N ASN A 376 14.39 -11.55 1.54
CA ASN A 376 14.60 -10.40 0.67
C ASN A 376 13.62 -9.31 1.10
N ASP A 377 12.35 -9.57 0.87
CA ASP A 377 11.19 -8.80 1.25
C ASP A 377 10.29 -9.75 2.06
N ILE A 378 9.55 -9.24 3.05
CA ILE A 378 8.64 -10.14 3.80
C ILE A 378 7.36 -10.34 2.99
N ILE A 379 6.75 -9.23 2.58
CA ILE A 379 5.62 -9.19 1.66
C ILE A 379 6.09 -8.54 0.36
N GLU A 380 6.30 -9.35 -0.67
CA GLU A 380 6.84 -8.93 -1.97
C GLU A 380 5.73 -8.83 -3.01
N SER A 381 5.76 -7.80 -3.85
CA SER A 381 4.79 -7.60 -4.92
C SER A 381 5.37 -7.99 -6.28
N ARG A 382 4.50 -8.31 -7.24
CA ARG A 382 4.89 -8.54 -8.64
C ARG A 382 4.47 -7.37 -9.51
N ARG A 383 5.27 -7.08 -10.53
CA ARG A 383 4.95 -6.07 -11.57
C ARG A 383 4.83 -4.66 -10.99
N ASN A 384 5.77 -4.25 -10.15
CA ASN A 384 5.85 -2.97 -9.42
C ASN A 384 5.58 -1.76 -10.34
N GLY A 385 6.04 -1.80 -11.59
CA GLY A 385 5.81 -0.74 -12.57
C GLY A 385 4.45 -0.77 -13.29
N SER A 386 3.48 -1.59 -12.89
CA SER A 386 2.24 -1.87 -13.62
C SER A 386 0.99 -1.35 -12.90
N PRO A 387 -0.05 -0.86 -13.61
CA PRO A 387 -1.36 -0.57 -13.03
C PRO A 387 -2.14 -1.83 -12.58
N TYR A 388 -1.55 -3.01 -12.74
CA TYR A 388 -2.02 -4.28 -12.18
C TYR A 388 -0.97 -4.90 -11.25
N GLY A 389 -0.03 -4.10 -10.73
CA GLY A 389 1.04 -4.58 -9.86
C GLY A 389 0.55 -4.95 -8.47
N GLY A 390 1.20 -5.94 -7.88
CA GLY A 390 1.08 -6.36 -6.50
C GLY A 390 -0.35 -6.74 -6.11
N PHE A 391 -0.89 -5.93 -5.20
CA PHE A 391 -2.20 -6.13 -4.59
C PHE A 391 -3.38 -5.72 -5.47
N VAL A 392 -3.15 -5.02 -6.58
CA VAL A 392 -4.19 -4.48 -7.46
C VAL A 392 -5.14 -3.51 -6.76
N ARG A 393 -6.07 -4.01 -5.94
CA ARG A 393 -7.09 -3.20 -5.27
C ARG A 393 -7.64 -3.79 -3.98
N ASP A 394 -8.36 -2.96 -3.22
CA ASP A 394 -9.27 -3.31 -2.12
C ASP A 394 -8.66 -4.35 -1.16
N SER A 395 -7.42 -4.13 -0.73
CA SER A 395 -6.64 -5.09 0.09
C SER A 395 -6.18 -4.45 1.38
N ALA A 396 -5.89 -5.25 2.41
CA ALA A 396 -5.48 -4.76 3.72
C ALA A 396 -4.37 -5.61 4.35
N ILE A 397 -3.38 -4.94 4.93
CA ILE A 397 -2.26 -5.54 5.67
C ILE A 397 -2.25 -4.92 7.07
N TYR A 398 -2.63 -5.67 8.12
CA TYR A 398 -2.77 -5.08 9.45
C TYR A 398 -2.56 -6.00 10.64
N ASN A 399 -2.24 -5.42 11.81
CA ASN A 399 -2.00 -6.16 13.06
C ASN A 399 -0.93 -7.26 12.92
N ASN A 400 0.01 -7.13 11.99
CA ASN A 400 1.09 -8.11 11.83
C ASN A 400 2.35 -7.67 12.58
N TYR A 401 3.14 -8.64 13.01
CA TYR A 401 4.55 -8.46 13.38
C TYR A 401 5.44 -8.92 12.23
N LEU A 402 6.24 -8.02 11.66
CA LEU A 402 7.04 -8.26 10.47
C LEU A 402 8.50 -7.80 10.70
N ALA A 403 9.45 -8.72 10.63
CA ALA A 403 10.85 -8.41 10.91
C ALA A 403 11.90 -9.16 10.08
N PHE A 404 13.09 -8.56 9.94
CA PHE A 404 14.28 -9.15 9.33
C PHE A 404 14.22 -9.33 7.80
N SER A 405 14.10 -8.21 7.07
CA SER A 405 14.29 -8.16 5.61
C SER A 405 15.67 -7.58 5.24
N ASN A 406 16.16 -7.90 4.04
CA ASN A 406 17.32 -7.25 3.43
C ASN A 406 16.92 -6.17 2.41
N ASP A 407 15.65 -6.13 2.02
CA ASP A 407 15.01 -5.12 1.18
C ASP A 407 13.78 -4.53 1.92
N ASP A 408 12.59 -4.54 1.33
CA ASP A 408 11.39 -3.95 1.93
C ASP A 408 10.69 -4.94 2.87
N ILE A 409 10.23 -4.51 4.04
CA ILE A 409 9.38 -5.38 4.87
C ILE A 409 8.02 -5.57 4.19
N ILE A 410 7.38 -4.48 3.78
CA ILE A 410 6.13 -4.51 2.99
C ILE A 410 6.34 -3.81 1.66
N GLU A 411 6.07 -4.50 0.56
CA GLU A 411 5.99 -3.92 -0.79
C GLU A 411 4.53 -3.92 -1.29
N ILE A 412 3.96 -2.73 -1.50
CA ILE A 412 2.65 -2.55 -2.15
C ILE A 412 2.76 -1.91 -3.54
N ASP A 413 3.94 -1.97 -4.15
CA ASP A 413 4.26 -1.30 -5.42
C ASP A 413 3.29 -1.63 -6.56
N GLY A 414 3.08 -0.68 -7.47
CA GLY A 414 2.18 -0.82 -8.60
C GLY A 414 0.80 -0.24 -8.33
N SER A 415 -0.26 -1.02 -8.52
CA SER A 415 -1.63 -0.49 -8.68
C SER A 415 -2.13 0.36 -7.50
N GLN A 416 -2.03 -0.18 -6.28
CA GLN A 416 -2.35 0.56 -5.05
C GLN A 416 -3.77 1.16 -4.94
N SER A 417 -4.81 0.56 -5.53
CA SER A 417 -6.17 1.12 -5.45
C SER A 417 -6.92 0.68 -4.18
N ASN A 418 -7.16 1.57 -3.22
CA ASN A 418 -7.67 1.25 -1.89
C ASN A 418 -6.87 0.16 -1.15
N ILE A 419 -5.54 0.31 -1.13
CA ILE A 419 -4.69 -0.59 -0.33
C ILE A 419 -4.47 0.02 1.04
N LEU A 420 -4.78 -0.73 2.09
CA LEU A 420 -4.69 -0.33 3.49
C LEU A 420 -3.49 -1.03 4.14
N VAL A 421 -2.64 -0.28 4.83
CA VAL A 421 -1.54 -0.83 5.63
C VAL A 421 -1.57 -0.16 7.01
N TYR A 422 -1.97 -0.90 8.05
CA TYR A 422 -2.20 -0.29 9.35
C TYR A 422 -1.96 -1.17 10.57
N ASN A 423 -1.68 -0.56 11.73
CA ASN A 423 -1.47 -1.27 12.99
C ASN A 423 -0.41 -2.40 12.91
N ASN A 424 0.56 -2.32 12.00
CA ASN A 424 1.63 -3.30 11.94
C ASN A 424 2.81 -2.86 12.82
N GLU A 425 3.47 -3.84 13.44
CA GLU A 425 4.78 -3.71 14.05
C GLU A 425 5.84 -4.10 13.03
N ILE A 426 6.74 -3.17 12.70
CA ILE A 426 7.69 -3.29 11.59
C ILE A 426 9.10 -2.93 12.06
N GLU A 427 10.03 -3.89 12.00
CA GLU A 427 11.42 -3.67 12.42
C GLU A 427 12.46 -4.47 11.63
N GLN A 428 13.74 -4.12 11.76
CA GLN A 428 14.87 -4.91 11.23
C GLN A 428 14.85 -5.10 9.70
N GLY A 429 14.43 -4.10 8.94
CA GLY A 429 14.44 -4.10 7.49
C GLY A 429 15.25 -2.95 6.88
N PHE A 430 15.68 -3.10 5.63
CA PHE A 430 16.31 -2.00 4.89
C PHE A 430 15.31 -0.85 4.66
N VAL A 431 14.05 -1.20 4.42
CA VAL A 431 12.91 -0.29 4.32
C VAL A 431 11.72 -0.88 5.08
N GLY A 432 10.94 -0.02 5.74
CA GLY A 432 9.68 -0.45 6.37
C GLY A 432 8.60 -0.76 5.32
N ILE A 433 8.05 0.27 4.70
CA ILE A 433 6.96 0.14 3.71
C ILE A 433 7.37 0.81 2.39
N SER A 434 7.30 0.04 1.30
CA SER A 434 7.49 0.51 -0.06
C SER A 434 6.14 0.68 -0.77
N ALA A 435 5.95 1.87 -1.35
CA ALA A 435 4.79 2.20 -2.17
C ALA A 435 5.22 2.87 -3.49
N ILE A 436 6.28 2.38 -4.14
CA ILE A 436 6.93 2.98 -5.31
C ILE A 436 6.91 2.08 -6.56
N PRO A 437 6.37 2.53 -7.70
CA PRO A 437 5.48 3.66 -7.90
C PRO A 437 4.07 3.31 -7.44
N ASN A 438 3.28 4.33 -7.13
CA ASN A 438 1.83 4.20 -7.13
C ASN A 438 1.34 4.37 -8.58
N ARG A 439 0.52 3.44 -9.07
CA ARG A 439 0.04 3.42 -10.46
C ARG A 439 -1.44 3.66 -10.60
N ARG A 440 -2.21 3.76 -9.51
CA ARG A 440 -3.65 4.11 -9.51
C ARG A 440 -4.06 4.90 -8.28
N GLY A 441 -3.79 4.36 -7.09
CA GLY A 441 -4.20 4.96 -5.83
C GLY A 441 -5.73 4.89 -5.60
N PRO A 442 -6.18 5.36 -4.43
CA PRO A 442 -5.36 5.80 -3.31
C PRO A 442 -4.87 4.61 -2.46
N SER A 443 -3.69 4.74 -1.85
CA SER A 443 -3.27 3.85 -0.76
C SER A 443 -3.25 4.60 0.57
N PHE A 444 -3.44 3.89 1.67
CA PHE A 444 -3.55 4.44 3.02
C PHE A 444 -2.61 3.69 3.95
N ILE A 445 -1.63 4.39 4.52
CA ILE A 445 -0.62 3.85 5.44
C ILE A 445 -0.81 4.57 6.78
N PHE A 446 -1.32 3.88 7.79
CA PHE A 446 -1.67 4.55 9.05
C PHE A 446 -1.52 3.71 10.30
N ASN A 447 -1.30 4.33 11.46
CA ASN A 447 -1.17 3.64 12.75
C ASN A 447 -0.10 2.51 12.78
N ASN A 448 0.86 2.50 11.86
CA ASN A 448 1.96 1.52 11.95
C ASN A 448 3.01 2.04 12.93
N HIS A 449 3.65 1.11 13.62
CA HIS A 449 4.85 1.37 14.41
C HIS A 449 6.04 0.82 13.64
N ILE A 450 6.90 1.73 13.16
CA ILE A 450 8.07 1.41 12.35
C ILE A 450 9.30 1.84 13.13
N HIS A 451 10.09 0.87 13.59
CA HIS A 451 11.23 1.14 14.44
C HIS A 451 12.43 0.23 14.11
N ASN A 452 13.62 0.55 14.65
CA ASN A 452 14.81 -0.30 14.57
C ASN A 452 15.13 -0.83 13.16
N LEU A 453 15.06 0.03 12.14
CA LEU A 453 15.32 -0.36 10.76
C LEU A 453 16.82 -0.54 10.50
N GLY A 454 17.19 -1.67 9.90
CA GLY A 454 18.53 -1.98 9.44
C GLY A 454 18.54 -3.32 8.69
N ASP A 455 19.31 -3.42 7.61
CA ASP A 455 19.61 -4.67 6.89
C ASP A 455 20.64 -5.52 7.65
N GLN A 456 21.14 -6.62 7.07
CA GLN A 456 22.13 -7.48 7.74
C GLN A 456 23.45 -6.76 8.15
N TYR A 457 23.68 -5.55 7.64
CA TYR A 457 24.83 -4.69 7.96
C TYR A 457 24.40 -3.41 8.68
N ASN A 458 23.18 -3.39 9.22
CA ASN A 458 22.57 -2.25 9.89
C ASN A 458 22.42 -1.00 9.00
N ASN A 459 22.27 -1.16 7.68
CA ASN A 459 21.93 -0.06 6.79
C ASN A 459 20.42 0.00 6.57
N SER A 460 19.85 1.20 6.48
CA SER A 460 18.45 1.38 6.10
C SER A 460 18.26 2.62 5.23
N TRP A 461 17.24 2.61 4.37
CA TRP A 461 16.91 3.73 3.49
C TRP A 461 15.83 4.65 4.08
N ALA A 462 14.67 4.09 4.42
CA ALA A 462 13.52 4.86 4.90
C ALA A 462 12.47 3.99 5.60
N ALA A 463 11.72 4.56 6.53
CA ALA A 463 10.52 3.93 7.07
C ALA A 463 9.43 3.80 6.01
N ILE A 464 9.20 4.84 5.20
CA ILE A 464 8.27 4.79 4.07
C ILE A 464 8.97 5.30 2.80
N LYS A 465 9.02 4.45 1.77
CA LYS A 465 9.71 4.68 0.49
C LYS A 465 8.70 5.00 -0.62
N LEU A 466 8.86 6.16 -1.27
CA LEU A 466 7.96 6.68 -2.31
C LEU A 466 8.74 7.14 -3.56
N GLY A 467 8.10 7.18 -4.73
CA GLY A 467 8.69 7.77 -5.95
C GLY A 467 7.97 7.42 -7.25
N GLY A 468 8.55 7.82 -8.39
CA GLY A 468 8.13 7.43 -9.73
C GLY A 468 6.86 8.09 -10.31
N LEU A 469 6.33 9.18 -9.74
CA LEU A 469 5.08 9.79 -10.21
C LEU A 469 5.12 10.27 -11.68
N VAL A 470 6.18 10.93 -12.11
CA VAL A 470 6.35 11.43 -13.49
C VAL A 470 6.65 10.29 -14.47
N SER A 471 7.49 9.32 -14.06
CA SER A 471 7.86 8.20 -14.94
C SER A 471 6.76 7.14 -15.05
N ARG A 472 5.90 7.06 -14.03
CA ARG A 472 4.86 6.07 -13.85
C ARG A 472 3.61 6.70 -13.21
N PRO A 473 2.95 7.66 -13.87
CA PRO A 473 1.76 8.30 -13.32
C PRO A 473 0.67 7.26 -13.06
N ALA A 474 0.26 7.16 -11.80
CA ALA A 474 -0.86 7.93 -11.24
C ALA A 474 -0.72 7.89 -9.71
N GLY A 475 -1.80 8.06 -8.95
CA GLY A 475 -1.86 7.53 -7.60
C GLY A 475 -1.33 8.43 -6.49
N LYS A 476 -2.17 8.63 -5.48
CA LYS A 476 -1.85 9.33 -4.25
C LYS A 476 -1.69 8.36 -3.09
N VAL A 477 -0.71 8.63 -2.23
CA VAL A 477 -0.51 7.90 -0.96
C VAL A 477 -0.95 8.80 0.20
N PHE A 478 -1.83 8.29 1.07
CA PHE A 478 -2.20 8.94 2.32
C PHE A 478 -1.42 8.31 3.47
N ILE A 479 -0.73 9.10 4.29
CA ILE A 479 0.12 8.63 5.38
C ILE A 479 -0.25 9.33 6.68
N PHE A 480 -0.81 8.63 7.67
CA PHE A 480 -1.26 9.32 8.87
C PHE A 480 -1.17 8.52 10.16
N ASN A 481 -1.03 9.20 11.30
CA ASN A 481 -1.05 8.57 12.62
C ASN A 481 -0.01 7.45 12.83
N ASN A 482 1.06 7.39 12.03
CA ASN A 482 2.12 6.41 12.23
C ASN A 482 3.10 6.89 13.32
N LEU A 483 3.66 5.96 14.08
CA LEU A 483 4.82 6.18 14.94
C LEU A 483 6.05 5.62 14.23
N ILE A 484 6.98 6.50 13.89
CA ILE A 484 8.20 6.17 13.16
C ILE A 484 9.41 6.56 14.02
N ILE A 485 10.26 5.59 14.34
CA ILE A 485 11.51 5.78 15.06
C ILE A 485 12.64 5.16 14.23
N SER A 486 13.40 5.96 13.50
CA SER A 486 14.36 5.43 12.52
C SER A 486 15.77 6.00 12.70
N ASP A 487 16.79 5.19 12.48
CA ASP A 487 18.18 5.67 12.40
C ASP A 487 18.51 6.28 11.03
N SER A 488 17.56 6.26 10.08
CA SER A 488 17.74 6.71 8.70
C SER A 488 16.77 7.82 8.30
N ASN A 489 15.89 7.61 7.32
CA ASN A 489 14.85 8.59 6.96
C ASN A 489 13.46 8.12 7.39
N GLY A 490 12.57 9.07 7.71
CA GLY A 490 11.15 8.77 7.92
C GLY A 490 10.45 8.46 6.60
N ILE A 491 9.93 9.49 5.93
CA ILE A 491 9.33 9.38 4.59
C ILE A 491 10.36 9.87 3.56
N ALA A 492 10.71 9.05 2.55
CA ALA A 492 11.77 9.44 1.62
C ALA A 492 11.57 9.01 0.16
N SER A 493 12.07 9.88 -0.73
CA SER A 493 12.19 9.64 -2.18
C SER A 493 13.17 8.52 -2.53
N ALA A 494 12.68 7.49 -3.20
CA ALA A 494 13.48 6.55 -4.01
C ALA A 494 13.24 6.78 -5.51
N LYS A 495 14.09 6.20 -6.36
CA LYS A 495 14.00 6.34 -7.82
C LYS A 495 13.27 5.15 -8.43
N PHE A 496 12.28 5.44 -9.27
CA PHE A 496 11.71 4.47 -10.21
C PHE A 496 11.73 5.06 -11.61
N GLY A 497 12.35 4.37 -12.58
CA GLY A 497 12.52 4.91 -13.93
C GLY A 497 13.26 6.26 -13.95
N ASN A 498 14.30 6.40 -13.11
CA ASN A 498 15.06 7.64 -12.86
C ASN A 498 14.29 8.81 -12.24
N ASP A 499 13.06 8.60 -11.80
CA ASP A 499 12.20 9.62 -11.21
C ASP A 499 11.96 9.37 -9.73
N SER A 500 12.10 10.41 -8.92
CA SER A 500 11.94 10.38 -7.48
C SER A 500 10.82 11.27 -6.94
N THR A 501 10.01 11.83 -7.84
CA THR A 501 8.77 12.55 -7.52
C THR A 501 7.71 11.57 -7.03
N PHE A 502 6.84 12.03 -6.14
CA PHE A 502 5.70 11.27 -5.63
C PHE A 502 4.54 12.21 -5.32
N TRP A 503 3.34 11.65 -5.12
CA TRP A 503 2.16 12.38 -4.70
C TRP A 503 1.64 11.83 -3.37
N LEU A 504 1.67 12.67 -2.34
CA LEU A 504 1.19 12.27 -1.02
C LEU A 504 0.36 13.34 -0.31
N GLU A 505 -0.40 12.89 0.68
CA GLU A 505 -0.91 13.72 1.77
C GLU A 505 -0.59 13.02 3.10
N ALA A 506 0.13 13.70 3.99
CA ALA A 506 0.56 13.13 5.26
C ALA A 506 0.14 13.99 6.46
N TRP A 507 -0.43 13.37 7.49
CA TRP A 507 -0.81 14.11 8.70
C TRP A 507 -0.72 13.34 10.00
N SER A 508 -0.54 14.05 11.11
CA SER A 508 -0.62 13.47 12.46
C SER A 508 0.35 12.30 12.71
N ASN A 509 1.44 12.20 11.94
CA ASN A 509 2.49 11.22 12.19
C ASN A 509 3.46 11.74 13.24
N ILE A 510 4.05 10.83 14.01
CA ILE A 510 5.19 11.09 14.88
C ILE A 510 6.43 10.45 14.23
N ILE A 511 7.42 11.27 13.89
CA ILE A 511 8.62 10.85 13.17
C ILE A 511 9.86 11.31 13.94
N ILE A 512 10.43 10.37 14.67
CA ILE A 512 11.68 10.53 15.43
C ILE A 512 12.80 9.87 14.63
N VAL A 513 13.90 10.60 14.45
CA VAL A 513 15.05 10.15 13.69
C VAL A 513 16.32 10.25 14.54
N ASN A 514 17.06 9.16 14.69
CA ASN A 514 18.22 9.10 15.60
C ASN A 514 19.57 9.23 14.89
N GLY A 515 19.61 9.18 13.56
CA GLY A 515 20.84 9.27 12.78
C GLY A 515 20.92 10.54 11.93
N TYR A 516 22.12 10.87 11.45
CA TYR A 516 22.31 11.88 10.43
C TYR A 516 23.54 11.61 9.56
N LYS A 517 23.34 11.71 8.25
CA LYS A 517 24.43 11.79 7.27
C LYS A 517 24.04 12.78 6.19
N LYS A 518 24.78 13.88 6.12
CA LYS A 518 24.53 15.01 5.21
C LYS A 518 24.13 14.52 3.81
N ASN A 519 23.01 15.07 3.30
CA ASN A 519 22.42 14.82 1.98
C ASN A 519 21.73 13.47 1.74
N PHE A 520 21.84 12.48 2.65
CA PHE A 520 21.34 11.13 2.37
C PHE A 520 20.46 10.54 3.48
N PHE A 521 20.76 10.80 4.76
CA PHE A 521 20.11 10.17 5.90
C PHE A 521 19.85 11.17 7.03
N GLY A 522 18.84 10.91 7.85
CA GLY A 522 18.49 11.72 9.01
C GLY A 522 17.27 12.63 8.82
N TYR A 523 16.61 12.58 7.66
CA TYR A 523 15.45 13.44 7.38
C TYR A 523 14.16 12.76 7.81
N SER A 524 13.32 13.45 8.58
CA SER A 524 11.95 12.99 8.86
C SER A 524 11.13 12.93 7.57
N VAL A 525 11.37 13.88 6.65
CA VAL A 525 10.83 13.88 5.28
C VAL A 525 11.92 14.28 4.28
N LEU A 526 12.17 13.46 3.27
CA LEU A 526 13.17 13.69 2.22
C LEU A 526 12.56 13.63 0.81
N GLU A 527 12.31 14.81 0.21
CA GLU A 527 11.99 14.97 -1.20
C GLU A 527 13.25 15.30 -2.00
N LYS A 528 13.73 14.34 -2.80
CA LYS A 528 14.90 14.55 -3.68
C LYS A 528 14.56 15.39 -4.92
N SER A 529 13.35 15.23 -5.43
CA SER A 529 12.79 16.00 -6.55
C SER A 529 11.48 16.63 -6.09
N PRO A 530 11.54 17.79 -5.41
CA PRO A 530 10.39 18.34 -4.71
C PRO A 530 9.26 18.71 -5.68
N PHE A 531 8.02 18.35 -5.36
CA PHE A 531 6.84 18.62 -6.18
C PHE A 531 5.74 19.28 -5.32
N PHE A 532 5.19 20.40 -5.79
CA PHE A 532 4.35 21.30 -4.97
C PHE A 532 2.97 20.74 -4.57
N ILE A 533 2.63 19.55 -5.05
CA ILE A 533 1.33 18.89 -4.84
C ILE A 533 1.25 18.13 -3.53
N ASN A 534 2.41 17.83 -2.92
CA ASN A 534 2.45 17.10 -1.65
C ASN A 534 1.92 17.98 -0.52
N LYS A 535 1.15 17.35 0.37
CA LYS A 535 0.51 18.02 1.50
C LYS A 535 0.98 17.40 2.81
N TYR A 536 1.33 18.25 3.78
CA TYR A 536 1.78 17.84 5.10
C TYR A 536 1.03 18.66 6.15
N HIS A 537 0.39 18.01 7.12
CA HIS A 537 -0.42 18.68 8.15
C HIS A 537 -0.14 18.07 9.53
N ASN A 538 0.15 18.89 10.55
CA ASN A 538 0.21 18.44 11.95
C ASN A 538 1.11 17.20 12.20
N ASN A 539 2.22 17.06 11.47
CA ASN A 539 3.18 15.99 11.73
C ASN A 539 4.19 16.45 12.77
N LEU A 540 4.45 15.60 13.77
CA LEU A 540 5.48 15.78 14.76
C LEU A 540 6.80 15.21 14.20
N VAL A 541 7.82 16.04 14.03
CA VAL A 541 9.11 15.62 13.46
C VAL A 541 10.27 16.06 14.32
N PHE A 542 11.20 15.15 14.57
CA PHE A 542 12.39 15.44 15.37
C PHE A 542 13.57 14.57 14.96
N ASN A 543 14.75 15.18 14.83
CA ASN A 543 16.02 14.48 14.69
C ASN A 543 16.82 14.61 16.00
N CYS A 544 17.02 13.50 16.70
CA CYS A 544 17.72 13.43 17.98
C CYS A 544 19.21 13.72 17.85
N TYR A 545 19.86 13.30 16.76
CA TYR A 545 21.30 13.53 16.53
C TYR A 545 21.61 15.02 16.36
N LEU A 546 20.76 15.77 15.66
CA LEU A 546 20.92 17.20 15.41
C LEU A 546 20.17 18.08 16.41
N ASN A 547 19.32 17.50 17.26
CA ASN A 547 18.44 18.20 18.19
C ASN A 547 17.54 19.25 17.49
N LEU A 548 16.96 18.90 16.33
CA LEU A 548 16.09 19.79 15.54
C LEU A 548 15.12 19.00 14.64
N GLY A 549 14.04 19.63 14.19
CA GLY A 549 13.18 19.08 13.12
C GLY A 549 13.86 19.19 11.75
N LEU A 550 14.18 18.06 11.12
CA LEU A 550 14.88 18.04 9.82
C LEU A 550 14.00 17.51 8.69
N ILE A 551 13.61 18.40 7.77
CA ILE A 551 12.84 18.07 6.56
C ILE A 551 13.46 18.69 5.31
N LYS A 552 13.22 18.08 4.16
CA LYS A 552 13.57 18.60 2.83
C LYS A 552 12.37 18.42 1.90
N VAL A 553 11.63 19.50 1.64
CA VAL A 553 10.37 19.51 0.85
C VAL A 553 10.28 20.74 -0.06
N LYS A 554 9.38 20.75 -1.06
CA LYS A 554 9.04 21.97 -1.82
C LYS A 554 7.90 22.71 -1.11
N TYR A 555 8.10 23.99 -0.82
CA TYR A 555 7.04 24.84 -0.31
C TYR A 555 6.14 25.34 -1.45
N ASN A 556 4.82 25.27 -1.24
CA ASN A 556 3.86 26.11 -1.96
C ASN A 556 3.63 27.37 -1.09
N HIS A 557 3.43 28.54 -1.68
CA HIS A 557 3.43 29.86 -1.00
C HIS A 557 2.45 30.05 0.18
N THR A 558 1.63 29.04 0.53
CA THR A 558 0.82 29.00 1.75
C THR A 558 1.58 28.55 3.01
N PHE A 559 2.83 28.13 2.88
CA PHE A 559 3.76 28.08 4.02
C PHE A 559 4.40 29.46 4.14
N THR A 560 3.75 30.38 4.85
CA THR A 560 4.43 31.62 5.25
C THR A 560 5.60 31.22 6.13
N GLN A 561 6.78 31.62 5.68
CA GLN A 561 8.08 31.54 6.36
C GLN A 561 8.15 32.45 7.61
N ASN A 562 6.99 32.86 8.15
CA ASN A 562 6.80 33.61 9.38
C ASN A 562 5.88 32.79 10.27
N ASN A 563 6.49 32.03 11.18
CA ASN A 563 6.04 31.68 12.53
C ASN A 563 7.07 30.68 13.10
N HIS A 564 8.23 31.15 13.56
CA HIS A 564 8.42 31.21 15.01
C HIS A 564 7.13 31.70 15.72
N ILE A 565 6.69 30.93 16.73
CA ILE A 565 5.49 31.11 17.59
C ILE A 565 4.26 30.36 17.01
N SER A 566 3.65 29.35 17.64
CA SER A 566 3.82 28.70 18.94
C SER A 566 3.44 27.21 18.80
N LEU A 567 4.38 26.31 19.09
CA LEU A 567 4.28 25.41 20.24
C LEU A 567 2.85 25.08 20.76
N PRO A 568 2.53 23.77 20.88
CA PRO A 568 2.68 23.12 22.19
C PRO A 568 3.83 22.12 22.09
N PHE A 569 5.00 22.64 21.82
CA PHE A 569 6.13 22.25 22.62
C PHE A 569 6.32 23.42 23.56
N GLU A 570 6.25 23.29 24.88
CA GLU A 570 7.34 23.99 25.53
C GLU A 570 8.60 23.48 24.80
N ILE A 571 9.49 24.36 24.34
CA ILE A 571 10.87 24.03 24.63
C ILE A 571 10.83 23.91 26.15
N LEU A 572 10.54 22.72 26.65
CA LEU A 572 11.09 22.27 27.90
C LEU A 572 12.55 22.34 27.54
N ASP A 573 13.10 23.51 27.81
CA ASP A 573 14.47 23.63 28.21
C ASP A 573 14.57 22.50 29.23
N LEU A 574 15.18 21.38 28.80
CA LEU A 574 15.46 20.21 29.63
C LEU A 574 16.54 20.61 30.65
N LYS A 575 16.31 21.75 31.32
CA LYS A 575 17.11 22.41 32.34
C LYS A 575 16.28 22.78 33.57
N SER A 576 14.94 22.79 33.53
CA SER A 576 14.16 23.06 34.75
C SER A 576 13.19 21.94 35.08
N LYS A 577 13.49 21.28 36.20
CA LYS A 577 12.64 20.36 36.95
C LYS A 577 11.24 20.95 37.16
N ASN A 578 10.24 20.07 37.14
CA ASN A 578 8.86 20.23 37.60
C ASN A 578 7.94 21.13 36.75
N ALA A 579 7.18 20.53 35.84
CA ALA A 579 5.89 21.06 35.41
C ALA A 579 4.89 19.91 35.19
N ILE A 580 3.71 20.06 35.80
CA ILE A 580 2.57 19.15 35.79
C ILE A 580 1.70 19.53 34.58
N PHE A 581 1.19 18.55 33.83
CA PHE A 581 0.35 18.76 32.65
C PHE A 581 -1.09 19.14 33.03
N ASP A 582 -1.60 20.27 32.49
CA ASP A 582 -3.03 20.55 32.40
C ASP A 582 -3.46 20.79 30.94
N SER A 583 -4.50 20.04 30.56
CA SER A 583 -5.40 20.11 29.39
C SER A 583 -5.03 20.94 28.15
N VAL A 584 -4.95 20.27 26.99
CA VAL A 584 -5.17 20.88 25.67
C VAL A 584 -6.45 20.29 25.07
N GLU A 585 -7.44 21.15 24.79
CA GLU A 585 -8.67 20.78 24.08
C GLU A 585 -8.34 20.30 22.66
N MET A 586 -8.58 19.02 22.40
CA MET A 586 -8.59 18.44 21.06
C MET A 586 -10.01 18.59 20.48
N ASP A 587 -10.16 19.44 19.47
CA ASP A 587 -11.40 19.52 18.72
C ASP A 587 -11.72 18.16 18.07
N SER A 588 -12.96 17.75 18.26
CA SER A 588 -13.46 16.38 18.16
C SER A 588 -13.33 15.74 16.77
N ALA A 589 -12.41 14.77 16.64
CA ALA A 589 -12.51 13.68 15.67
C ALA A 589 -11.69 12.45 16.11
N ILE A 590 -11.82 12.04 17.37
CA ILE A 590 -11.28 10.75 17.84
C ILE A 590 -12.38 9.70 17.73
N ILE A 591 -12.18 8.77 16.79
CA ILE A 591 -12.82 7.45 16.83
C ILE A 591 -12.33 6.80 18.13
N LYS A 592 -13.26 6.57 19.06
CA LYS A 592 -13.02 5.92 20.36
C LYS A 592 -12.21 4.63 20.15
N PHE A 593 -11.00 4.60 20.68
CA PHE A 593 -10.22 3.39 20.84
C PHE A 593 -10.90 2.50 21.88
N SER A 594 -11.03 1.22 21.56
CA SER A 594 -11.65 0.20 22.40
C SER A 594 -10.87 -0.01 23.70
N ASP A 595 -11.64 -0.14 24.79
CA ASP A 595 -11.21 -0.44 26.14
C ASP A 595 -10.19 -1.59 26.21
N LYS A 596 -8.97 -1.25 26.59
CA LYS A 596 -8.09 -1.99 27.53
C LYS A 596 -6.85 -1.13 27.83
N SER A 597 -7.00 -0.31 28.87
CA SER A 597 -5.97 0.12 29.84
C SER A 597 -4.52 0.28 29.38
N GLY A 598 -4.05 1.53 29.37
CA GLY A 598 -2.62 1.86 29.44
C GLY A 598 -2.27 3.19 28.80
N PHE A 599 -2.52 4.31 29.49
CA PHE A 599 -1.97 5.60 29.09
C PHE A 599 -0.45 5.53 29.27
N ILE A 600 0.31 5.51 28.18
CA ILE A 600 1.77 5.66 28.23
C ILE A 600 2.06 7.12 28.60
N LYS A 601 2.63 7.36 29.79
CA LYS A 601 3.11 8.70 30.15
C LYS A 601 4.40 8.95 29.37
N MET A 602 4.62 10.17 28.88
CA MET A 602 5.83 10.48 28.09
C MET A 602 7.13 10.27 28.91
N ASN A 603 7.08 10.37 30.24
CA ASN A 603 8.21 10.00 31.11
C ASN A 603 8.56 8.50 31.04
N ASP A 604 7.60 7.63 30.70
CA ASP A 604 7.83 6.19 30.54
C ASP A 604 8.55 5.88 29.22
N ILE A 605 8.49 6.75 28.20
CA ILE A 605 9.09 6.50 26.87
C ILE A 605 10.60 6.73 26.89
N CYS A 606 11.09 7.68 27.68
CA CYS A 606 12.54 7.89 27.87
C CYS A 606 13.13 7.01 28.99
N GLU A 607 12.39 6.76 30.08
CA GLU A 607 12.82 5.79 31.10
C GLU A 607 12.83 4.34 30.58
N LEU A 608 12.01 3.98 29.57
CA LEU A 608 12.14 2.69 28.88
C LEU A 608 13.49 2.51 28.18
N PHE A 609 14.11 3.57 27.65
CA PHE A 609 15.40 3.46 26.96
C PHE A 609 16.59 3.37 27.91
N ASP A 610 16.47 3.91 29.14
CA ASP A 610 17.51 3.77 30.18
C ASP A 610 17.41 2.44 30.94
N PHE A 611 16.24 1.79 30.98
CA PHE A 611 16.08 0.46 31.61
C PHE A 611 16.65 -0.69 30.75
N PHE A 612 16.74 -0.53 29.43
CA PHE A 612 17.32 -1.55 28.53
C PHE A 612 18.84 -1.41 28.30
N ASN A 613 19.53 -0.52 29.01
CA ASN A 613 20.97 -0.28 28.81
C ASN A 613 21.85 -0.32 30.07
N LEU A 614 21.39 -0.88 31.20
CA LEU A 614 22.25 -1.18 32.36
C LEU A 614 21.84 -2.48 33.10
N ASN A 615 22.19 -3.62 32.50
CA ASN A 615 22.89 -4.79 33.08
C ASN A 615 22.81 -6.00 32.15
#